data_AF-A0A970H6I3-F1
#
_entry.id   AF-A0A970H6I3-F1
#
_cell.length_a   1.000
_cell.length_b   1.000
_cell.length_c   1.000
_cell.angle_alpha   90.00
_cell.angle_beta   90.00
_cell.angle_gamma   90.00
#
_symmetry.space_group_name_H-M   'P 1'
#
loop_
_entity.id
_entity.type
_entity.pdbx_description
1 polymer ?
#
loop_
_entity_poly.entity_id
_entity_poly.type
_entity_poly.pdbx_seq_one_letter_code
_entity_poly.pdbx_strand_id
1 'polypeptide(L)'
;MHSLTIFQQHFAVAERLLQQYQLAGDLVWSVPDEELLQALPEGWGKERADAVQMATNAHVLILFRPTARIPGSLRVAGGLDFLLRQAVVVACTALETFLWETLRGSALTVVRARRRGADSELRNLTLTLEEYVGLGSSSDPDERLRQLLLARFDRQVLHDVASIERVARMLGIRDFWRRLEQATGSSASGLRLLVGDLVARRNLITHRADRAGEGEAADGHGLRPITLAWTNHRLQAVNTVVTAAAGLFAAALTKLAREIRE
;
A
#
# COMPACT_ATOMS: atom_id res chain seq x y z
N MET A 1 0.15 -15.17 11.35
CA MET A 1 0.73 -13.90 11.83
C MET A 1 -0.30 -12.80 11.69
N HIS A 2 -0.62 -12.08 12.76
CA HIS A 2 -1.62 -10.99 12.74
C HIS A 2 -1.28 -9.90 11.70
N SER A 3 0.00 -9.53 11.56
CA SER A 3 0.45 -8.52 10.59
C SER A 3 0.19 -8.90 9.12
N LEU A 4 0.30 -10.19 8.76
CA LEU A 4 -0.02 -10.66 7.41
C LEU A 4 -1.51 -10.57 7.10
N THR A 5 -2.36 -10.86 8.09
CA THR A 5 -3.82 -10.72 7.93
C THR A 5 -4.23 -9.27 7.73
N ILE A 6 -3.67 -8.33 8.51
CA ILE A 6 -3.90 -6.89 8.33
C ILE A 6 -3.44 -6.45 6.94
N PHE A 7 -2.24 -6.89 6.51
CA PHE A 7 -1.75 -6.63 5.17
C PHE A 7 -2.74 -7.06 4.10
N GLN A 8 -3.21 -8.30 4.14
CA GLN A 8 -4.14 -8.84 3.14
C GLN A 8 -5.45 -8.06 3.09
N GLN A 9 -5.97 -7.63 4.24
CA GLN A 9 -7.19 -6.81 4.31
C GLN A 9 -7.00 -5.44 3.66
N HIS A 10 -5.89 -4.75 3.95
CA HIS A 10 -5.59 -3.45 3.34
C HIS A 10 -5.24 -3.58 1.85
N PHE A 11 -4.46 -4.61 1.50
CA PHE A 11 -4.00 -4.84 0.14
C PHE A 11 -5.15 -5.22 -0.80
N ALA A 12 -6.17 -5.95 -0.31
CA ALA A 12 -7.37 -6.27 -1.08
C ALA A 12 -8.11 -5.01 -1.59
N VAL A 13 -7.98 -3.87 -0.91
CA VAL A 13 -8.53 -2.60 -1.41
C VAL A 13 -7.80 -2.14 -2.67
N ALA A 14 -6.47 -2.26 -2.72
CA ALA A 14 -5.68 -1.93 -3.91
C ALA A 14 -6.04 -2.86 -5.09
N GLU A 15 -6.24 -4.15 -4.84
CA GLU A 15 -6.69 -5.11 -5.86
C GLU A 15 -8.10 -4.78 -6.38
N ARG A 16 -9.03 -4.40 -5.50
CA ARG A 16 -10.37 -3.97 -5.91
C ARG A 16 -10.34 -2.70 -6.76
N LEU A 17 -9.44 -1.75 -6.47
CA LEU A 17 -9.27 -0.57 -7.31
C LEU A 17 -8.76 -0.94 -8.72
N LEU A 18 -7.87 -1.93 -8.84
CA LEU A 18 -7.47 -2.46 -10.15
C LEU A 18 -8.63 -3.14 -10.88
N GLN A 19 -9.42 -3.93 -10.18
CA GLN A 19 -10.60 -4.59 -10.77
C GLN A 19 -11.63 -3.56 -11.26
N GLN A 20 -11.87 -2.51 -10.47
CA GLN A 20 -12.72 -1.39 -10.88
C GLN A 20 -12.15 -0.66 -12.11
N TYR A 21 -10.85 -0.42 -12.15
CA TYR A 21 -10.20 0.16 -13.32
C TYR A 21 -10.34 -0.72 -14.56
N GLN A 22 -10.16 -2.04 -14.43
CA GLN A 22 -10.32 -2.98 -15.54
C GLN A 22 -11.76 -3.01 -16.06
N LEU A 23 -12.74 -3.01 -15.16
CA LEU A 23 -14.14 -3.00 -15.51
C LEU A 23 -14.57 -1.68 -16.17
N ALA A 24 -14.03 -0.55 -15.70
CA ALA A 24 -14.33 0.78 -16.24
C ALA A 24 -13.35 1.24 -17.33
N GLY A 25 -12.36 0.43 -17.71
CA GLY A 25 -11.35 0.81 -18.70
C GLY A 25 -11.99 1.17 -20.04
N ASP A 26 -11.44 2.18 -20.73
CA ASP A 26 -11.90 2.58 -22.06
C ASP A 26 -13.38 3.01 -22.16
N LEU A 27 -13.96 3.50 -21.05
CA LEU A 27 -15.31 4.05 -21.06
C LEU A 27 -15.43 5.23 -22.04
N VAL A 28 -16.35 5.09 -22.98
CA VAL A 28 -16.74 6.12 -23.93
C VAL A 28 -17.98 6.83 -23.42
N TRP A 29 -17.82 8.13 -23.14
CA TRP A 29 -18.91 9.01 -22.74
C TRP A 29 -19.80 9.33 -23.92
N SER A 30 -21.11 9.14 -23.76
CA SER A 30 -22.12 9.34 -24.79
C SER A 30 -23.47 9.74 -24.18
N VAL A 31 -24.42 10.11 -25.04
CA VAL A 31 -25.81 10.34 -24.67
C VAL A 31 -26.58 9.05 -24.99
N PRO A 32 -27.47 8.56 -24.11
CA PRO A 32 -28.31 7.41 -24.41
C PRO A 32 -29.24 7.72 -25.59
N ASP A 33 -29.51 6.71 -26.41
CA ASP A 33 -30.48 6.83 -27.49
C ASP A 33 -31.92 6.88 -26.96
N GLU A 34 -32.85 7.26 -27.84
CA GLU A 34 -34.25 7.44 -27.48
C GLU A 34 -34.92 6.12 -27.04
N GLU A 35 -34.52 5.00 -27.64
CA GLU A 35 -35.05 3.67 -27.31
C GLU A 35 -34.65 3.25 -25.88
N LEU A 36 -33.37 3.43 -25.52
CA LEU A 36 -32.88 3.16 -24.17
C LEU A 36 -33.54 4.08 -23.14
N LEU A 37 -33.74 5.36 -23.47
CA LEU A 37 -34.44 6.31 -22.59
C LEU A 37 -35.91 5.91 -22.36
N GLN A 38 -36.61 5.48 -23.41
CA GLN A 38 -37.98 4.97 -23.34
C GLN A 38 -38.07 3.75 -22.42
N ALA A 39 -37.09 2.85 -22.50
CA ALA A 39 -37.01 1.62 -21.72
C ALA A 39 -36.73 1.83 -20.21
N LEU A 40 -36.27 3.02 -19.80
CA LEU A 40 -36.03 3.30 -18.37
C LEU A 40 -37.33 3.29 -17.56
N PRO A 41 -37.31 2.96 -16.26
CA PRO A 41 -38.49 3.11 -15.40
C PRO A 41 -38.94 4.57 -15.24
N GLU A 42 -40.20 4.78 -14.88
CA GLU A 42 -40.69 6.09 -14.45
C GLU A 42 -39.86 6.62 -13.26
N GLY A 43 -39.62 7.94 -13.19
CA GLY A 43 -38.81 8.57 -12.14
C GLY A 43 -37.29 8.56 -12.37
N TRP A 44 -36.80 8.08 -13.53
CA TRP A 44 -35.40 8.21 -13.95
C TRP A 44 -35.02 9.61 -14.48
N GLY A 45 -35.98 10.53 -14.53
CA GLY A 45 -35.80 11.87 -15.08
C GLY A 45 -35.90 11.90 -16.60
N LYS A 46 -36.82 11.10 -17.18
CA LYS A 46 -37.09 11.04 -18.63
C LYS A 46 -37.45 12.41 -19.21
N GLU A 47 -38.09 13.28 -18.41
CA GLU A 47 -38.38 14.67 -18.76
C GLU A 47 -37.14 15.54 -18.99
N ARG A 48 -35.94 15.07 -18.61
CA ARG A 48 -34.64 15.67 -18.92
C ARG A 48 -33.72 14.63 -19.56
N ALA A 49 -34.18 14.04 -20.66
CA ALA A 49 -33.45 13.07 -21.47
C ALA A 49 -32.04 13.56 -21.85
N ASP A 50 -31.89 14.86 -22.14
CA ASP A 50 -30.64 15.56 -22.43
C ASP A 50 -29.65 15.59 -21.24
N ALA A 51 -30.14 15.37 -20.02
CA ALA A 51 -29.35 15.38 -18.79
C ALA A 51 -28.98 13.98 -18.29
N VAL A 52 -29.56 12.91 -18.86
CA VAL A 52 -29.12 11.54 -18.61
C VAL A 52 -27.81 11.31 -19.34
N GLN A 53 -26.77 10.90 -18.61
CA GLN A 53 -25.46 10.66 -19.20
C GLN A 53 -25.17 9.17 -19.23
N MET A 54 -24.43 8.74 -20.24
CA MET A 54 -24.06 7.35 -20.42
C MET A 54 -22.55 7.23 -20.58
N ALA A 55 -21.98 6.18 -20.01
CA ALA A 55 -20.62 5.76 -20.30
C ALA A 55 -20.65 4.26 -20.60
N THR A 56 -20.03 3.84 -21.70
CA THR A 56 -20.04 2.43 -22.13
C THR A 56 -18.66 1.95 -22.53
N ASN A 57 -18.38 0.68 -22.32
CA ASN A 57 -17.25 -0.03 -22.91
C ASN A 57 -17.69 -1.46 -23.27
N ALA A 58 -16.75 -2.35 -23.58
CA ALA A 58 -17.05 -3.74 -23.93
C ALA A 58 -17.61 -4.59 -22.77
N HIS A 59 -17.56 -4.10 -21.53
CA HIS A 59 -17.88 -4.85 -20.32
C HIS A 59 -19.10 -4.32 -19.58
N VAL A 60 -19.31 -3.00 -19.59
CA VAL A 60 -20.34 -2.34 -18.80
C VAL A 60 -20.97 -1.17 -19.54
N LEU A 61 -22.24 -0.95 -19.21
CA LEU A 61 -22.99 0.26 -19.53
C LEU A 61 -23.38 0.92 -18.21
N ILE A 62 -23.00 2.18 -18.05
CA ILE A 62 -23.27 2.97 -16.85
C ILE A 62 -24.18 4.14 -17.23
N LEU A 63 -25.36 4.18 -16.63
CA LEU A 63 -26.29 5.29 -16.76
C LEU A 63 -26.25 6.15 -15.50
N PHE A 64 -26.09 7.44 -15.72
CA PHE A 64 -26.08 8.44 -14.66
C PHE A 64 -27.37 9.24 -14.72
N ARG A 65 -28.06 9.31 -13.58
CA ARG A 65 -29.23 10.15 -13.42
C ARG A 65 -28.87 11.62 -13.63
N PRO A 66 -29.81 12.48 -14.07
CA PRO A 66 -29.59 13.92 -14.22
C PRO A 66 -29.08 14.63 -12.97
N THR A 67 -29.38 14.09 -11.79
CA THR A 67 -28.96 14.62 -10.49
C THR A 67 -27.54 14.20 -10.08
N ALA A 68 -26.93 13.24 -10.78
CA ALA A 68 -25.59 12.76 -10.47
C ALA A 68 -24.55 13.83 -10.82
N ARG A 69 -23.79 14.25 -9.81
CA ARG A 69 -22.65 15.17 -9.99
C ARG A 69 -21.41 14.38 -10.35
N ILE A 70 -21.23 14.09 -11.64
CA ILE A 70 -20.02 13.44 -12.12
C ILE A 70 -18.91 14.50 -12.24
N PRO A 71 -17.75 14.30 -11.59
CA PRO A 71 -16.61 15.17 -11.79
C PRO A 71 -16.19 15.19 -13.26
N GLY A 72 -16.04 16.38 -13.84
CA GLY A 72 -15.57 16.53 -15.23
C GLY A 72 -14.20 15.89 -15.47
N SER A 73 -13.38 15.75 -14.44
CA SER A 73 -12.10 15.05 -14.50
C SER A 73 -12.22 13.58 -14.93
N LEU A 74 -13.31 12.89 -14.60
CA LEU A 74 -13.52 11.50 -15.04
C LEU A 74 -13.80 11.36 -16.53
N ARG A 75 -14.15 12.47 -17.21
CA ARG A 75 -14.46 12.50 -18.64
C ARG A 75 -13.25 12.80 -19.52
N VAL A 76 -12.16 13.26 -18.91
CA VAL A 76 -10.90 13.51 -19.62
C VAL A 76 -10.19 12.16 -19.81
N ALA A 77 -9.47 12.01 -20.92
CA ALA A 77 -8.64 10.82 -21.14
C ALA A 77 -7.64 10.63 -19.99
N GLY A 78 -7.60 9.42 -19.42
CA GLY A 78 -6.85 9.12 -18.20
C GLY A 78 -7.58 9.47 -16.90
N GLY A 79 -8.84 9.89 -16.95
CA GLY A 79 -9.65 10.21 -15.76
C GLY A 79 -9.83 9.03 -14.79
N LEU A 80 -9.77 7.79 -15.27
CA LEU A 80 -9.80 6.61 -14.41
C LEU A 80 -8.43 6.25 -13.82
N ASP A 81 -7.34 6.83 -14.32
CA ASP A 81 -5.98 6.56 -13.83
C ASP A 81 -5.80 7.06 -12.38
N PHE A 82 -6.72 7.88 -11.85
CA PHE A 82 -6.80 8.16 -10.42
C PHE A 82 -6.99 6.88 -9.59
N LEU A 83 -7.73 5.88 -10.08
CA LEU A 83 -7.88 4.58 -9.41
C LEU A 83 -6.54 3.85 -9.33
N LEU A 84 -5.73 3.90 -10.40
CA LEU A 84 -4.39 3.30 -10.41
C LEU A 84 -3.47 4.00 -9.40
N ARG A 85 -3.49 5.34 -9.35
CA ARG A 85 -2.70 6.11 -8.37
C ARG A 85 -3.13 5.80 -6.94
N GLN A 86 -4.42 5.66 -6.68
CA GLN A 86 -4.92 5.24 -5.36
C GLN A 86 -4.51 3.80 -5.03
N ALA A 87 -4.53 2.88 -6.00
CA ALA A 87 -4.06 1.51 -5.79
C ALA A 87 -2.58 1.48 -5.39
N VAL A 88 -1.73 2.33 -5.99
CA VAL A 88 -0.32 2.50 -5.59
C VAL A 88 -0.20 2.95 -4.14
N VAL A 89 -0.94 4.01 -3.76
CA VAL A 89 -0.89 4.56 -2.40
C VAL A 89 -1.33 3.51 -1.38
N VAL A 90 -2.47 2.87 -1.61
CA VAL A 90 -3.03 1.84 -0.70
C VAL A 90 -2.11 0.64 -0.57
N ALA A 91 -1.50 0.17 -1.67
CA ALA A 91 -0.55 -0.94 -1.63
C ALA A 91 0.70 -0.61 -0.79
N CYS A 92 1.24 0.60 -0.94
CA CYS A 92 2.35 1.07 -0.11
C CYS A 92 1.96 1.21 1.37
N THR A 93 0.77 1.74 1.67
CA THR A 93 0.26 1.83 3.05
C THR A 93 0.06 0.45 3.67
N ALA A 94 -0.42 -0.54 2.90
CA ALA A 94 -0.53 -1.93 3.36
C ALA A 94 0.85 -2.51 3.69
N LEU A 95 1.83 -2.34 2.80
CA LEU A 95 3.22 -2.77 3.01
C LEU A 95 3.85 -2.10 4.25
N GLU A 96 3.65 -0.79 4.41
CA GLU A 96 4.07 -0.05 5.60
C GLU A 96 3.47 -0.68 6.85
N THR A 97 2.16 -0.86 6.88
CA THR A 97 1.44 -1.42 8.03
C THR A 97 1.94 -2.83 8.37
N PHE A 98 2.22 -3.66 7.36
CA PHE A 98 2.80 -4.99 7.56
C PHE A 98 4.13 -4.95 8.31
N LEU A 99 5.06 -4.11 7.83
CA LEU A 99 6.38 -3.96 8.42
C LEU A 99 6.28 -3.39 9.83
N TRP A 100 5.38 -2.42 10.00
CA TRP A 100 5.07 -1.80 11.28
C TRP A 100 4.59 -2.80 12.32
N GLU A 101 3.52 -3.52 12.01
CA GLU A 101 2.92 -4.48 12.92
C GLU A 101 3.88 -5.63 13.24
N THR A 102 4.71 -6.01 12.27
CA THR A 102 5.73 -7.04 12.50
C THR A 102 6.80 -6.53 13.46
N LEU A 103 7.37 -5.35 13.24
CA LEU A 103 8.38 -4.77 14.12
C LEU A 103 7.80 -4.52 15.52
N ARG A 104 6.58 -3.95 15.61
CA ARG A 104 5.85 -3.73 16.85
C ARG A 104 5.70 -5.00 17.68
N GLY A 105 5.22 -6.07 17.06
CA GLY A 105 4.97 -7.34 17.74
C GLY A 105 6.25 -8.07 18.16
N SER A 106 7.41 -7.67 17.65
CA SER A 106 8.67 -8.39 17.83
C SER A 106 9.80 -7.62 18.50
N ALA A 107 9.72 -6.29 18.59
CA ALA A 107 10.82 -5.45 19.05
C ALA A 107 11.36 -5.89 20.42
N LEU A 108 10.48 -6.16 21.39
CA LEU A 108 10.90 -6.64 22.71
C LEU A 108 11.57 -8.00 22.66
N THR A 109 11.06 -8.93 21.84
CA THR A 109 11.64 -10.26 21.66
C THR A 109 13.07 -10.14 21.11
N VAL A 110 13.28 -9.28 20.11
CA VAL A 110 14.62 -9.03 19.55
C VAL A 110 15.56 -8.46 20.60
N VAL A 111 15.14 -7.42 21.32
CA VAL A 111 15.97 -6.75 22.34
C VAL A 111 16.34 -7.73 23.46
N ARG A 112 15.38 -8.54 23.93
CA ARG A 112 15.60 -9.55 24.98
C ARG A 112 16.57 -10.66 24.52
N ALA A 113 16.37 -11.19 23.32
CA ALA A 113 17.20 -12.27 22.78
C ALA A 113 18.64 -11.83 22.49
N ARG A 114 18.81 -10.65 21.86
CA ARG A 114 20.12 -10.25 21.32
C ARG A 114 20.92 -9.37 22.27
N ARG A 115 20.30 -8.67 23.22
CA ARG A 115 20.93 -7.72 24.16
C ARG A 115 21.95 -6.82 23.44
N ARG A 116 23.26 -7.07 23.62
CA ARG A 116 24.36 -6.29 23.01
C ARG A 116 24.50 -6.48 21.50
N GLY A 117 24.03 -7.60 20.96
CA GLY A 117 24.05 -7.93 19.53
C GLY A 117 22.78 -7.52 18.77
N ALA A 118 21.85 -6.79 19.42
CA ALA A 118 20.71 -6.20 18.74
C ALA A 118 21.17 -5.12 17.76
N ASP A 119 20.38 -4.86 16.72
CA ASP A 119 20.67 -3.80 15.76
C ASP A 119 20.86 -2.45 16.47
N SER A 120 21.80 -1.63 15.99
CA SER A 120 22.13 -0.34 16.62
C SER A 120 20.93 0.60 16.71
N GLU A 121 19.99 0.53 15.76
CA GLU A 121 18.78 1.34 15.83
C GLU A 121 17.86 0.93 16.97
N LEU A 122 17.81 -0.37 17.31
CA LEU A 122 17.10 -0.85 18.49
C LEU A 122 17.85 -0.54 19.80
N ARG A 123 19.19 -0.61 19.76
CA ARG A 123 20.04 -0.41 20.94
C ARG A 123 20.15 1.05 21.36
N ASN A 124 20.15 1.97 20.40
CA ASN A 124 20.39 3.39 20.64
C ASN A 124 19.09 4.17 20.94
N LEU A 125 17.99 3.46 21.21
CA LEU A 125 16.75 4.08 21.66
C LEU A 125 16.96 4.73 23.03
N THR A 126 16.82 6.05 23.05
CA THR A 126 16.82 6.82 24.29
C THR A 126 15.40 6.92 24.84
N LEU A 127 15.26 6.81 26.16
CA LEU A 127 14.02 7.13 26.86
C LEU A 127 14.19 8.47 27.58
N THR A 128 13.17 9.32 27.56
CA THR A 128 13.11 10.50 28.43
C THR A 128 12.85 10.05 29.87
N LEU A 129 13.15 10.92 30.85
CA LEU A 129 12.85 10.65 32.26
C LEU A 129 11.35 10.43 32.49
N GLU A 130 10.49 11.18 31.78
CA GLU A 130 9.04 11.01 31.83
C GLU A 130 8.62 9.63 31.31
N GLU A 131 9.16 9.20 30.18
CA GLU A 131 8.90 7.88 29.59
C GLU A 131 9.35 6.76 30.54
N TYR A 132 10.51 6.92 31.17
CA TYR A 132 11.03 5.97 32.16
C TYR A 132 10.15 5.87 33.42
N VAL A 133 9.76 7.01 33.99
CA VAL A 133 8.85 7.03 35.16
C VAL A 133 7.48 6.43 34.79
N GLY A 134 6.99 6.72 33.59
CA GLY A 134 5.74 6.17 33.07
C GLY A 134 5.75 4.65 32.86
N LEU A 135 6.91 4.02 32.72
CA LEU A 135 7.01 2.56 32.70
C LEU A 135 6.75 1.95 34.09
N GLY A 136 7.22 2.61 35.15
CA GLY A 136 7.05 2.14 36.54
C GLY A 136 5.64 2.27 37.08
N SER A 137 4.84 3.19 36.53
CA SER A 137 3.43 3.42 36.93
C SER A 137 2.41 2.71 36.03
N SER A 138 2.86 2.00 34.98
CA SER A 138 1.96 1.30 34.06
C SER A 138 1.53 -0.06 34.62
N SER A 139 0.27 -0.44 34.34
CA SER A 139 -0.25 -1.79 34.62
C SER A 139 0.37 -2.88 33.73
N ASP A 140 0.86 -2.50 32.54
CA ASP A 140 1.63 -3.36 31.64
C ASP A 140 2.86 -2.60 31.10
N PRO A 141 3.99 -2.65 31.83
CA PRO A 141 5.23 -2.00 31.42
C PRO A 141 5.76 -2.50 30.07
N ASP A 142 5.49 -3.75 29.70
CA ASP A 142 5.93 -4.31 28.41
C ASP A 142 5.15 -3.67 27.26
N GLU A 143 3.82 -3.55 27.38
CA GLU A 143 3.03 -2.86 26.36
C GLU A 143 3.35 -1.38 26.27
N ARG A 144 3.57 -0.72 27.41
CA ARG A 144 4.01 0.69 27.41
C ARG A 144 5.37 0.85 26.72
N LEU A 145 6.31 -0.06 26.95
CA LEU A 145 7.59 -0.05 26.27
C LEU A 145 7.41 -0.32 24.76
N ARG A 146 6.54 -1.25 24.35
CA ARG A 146 6.20 -1.43 22.92
C ARG A 146 5.70 -0.12 22.31
N GLN A 147 4.80 0.60 22.97
CA GLN A 147 4.29 1.90 22.49
C GLN A 147 5.37 2.97 22.35
N LEU A 148 6.32 3.03 23.29
CA LEU A 148 7.43 3.98 23.23
C LEU A 148 8.41 3.65 22.09
N LEU A 149 8.71 2.35 21.92
CA LEU A 149 9.49 1.87 20.78
C LEU A 149 8.81 2.24 19.47
N LEU A 150 7.48 2.05 19.38
CA LEU A 150 6.71 2.43 18.20
C LEU A 150 6.79 3.91 17.89
N ALA A 151 6.51 4.78 18.86
CA ALA A 151 6.51 6.23 18.64
C ALA A 151 7.87 6.75 18.12
N ARG A 152 8.96 6.07 18.50
CA ARG A 152 10.31 6.38 18.01
C ARG A 152 10.55 5.93 16.57
N PHE A 153 10.01 4.78 16.20
CA PHE A 153 10.13 4.30 14.82
C PHE A 153 9.18 5.05 13.88
N ASP A 154 7.96 5.41 14.33
CA ASP A 154 6.80 5.87 13.53
C ASP A 154 7.11 6.96 12.49
N ARG A 155 8.22 7.69 12.68
CA ARG A 155 8.61 8.79 11.82
C ARG A 155 9.24 8.41 10.47
N GLN A 156 9.66 7.16 10.18
CA GLN A 156 10.58 6.92 9.03
C GLN A 156 10.54 5.59 8.24
N VAL A 157 9.54 4.71 8.36
CA VAL A 157 9.75 3.28 7.94
C VAL A 157 9.60 2.95 6.45
N LEU A 158 9.11 3.82 5.57
CA LEU A 158 9.09 3.46 4.14
C LEU A 158 9.26 4.64 3.20
N HIS A 159 10.31 5.42 3.42
CA HIS A 159 10.74 6.40 2.41
C HIS A 159 11.27 5.72 1.15
N ASP A 160 11.86 4.53 1.30
CA ASP A 160 12.53 3.79 0.24
C ASP A 160 12.51 2.26 0.50
N VAL A 161 13.03 1.51 -0.46
CA VAL A 161 13.20 0.05 -0.35
C VAL A 161 14.23 -0.37 0.70
N ALA A 162 15.22 0.48 0.97
CA ALA A 162 16.24 0.20 1.97
C ALA A 162 15.63 0.11 3.38
N SER A 163 14.50 0.78 3.60
CA SER A 163 13.75 0.71 4.85
C SER A 163 13.19 -0.69 5.11
N ILE A 164 12.85 -1.47 4.07
CA ILE A 164 12.44 -2.88 4.18
C ILE A 164 13.61 -3.73 4.68
N GLU A 165 14.81 -3.54 4.12
CA GLU A 165 16.02 -4.23 4.57
C GLU A 165 16.39 -3.88 6.01
N ARG A 166 16.17 -2.63 6.40
CA ARG A 166 16.38 -2.15 7.77
C ARG A 166 15.49 -2.90 8.75
N VAL A 167 14.20 -3.03 8.48
CA VAL A 167 13.27 -3.82 9.30
C VAL A 167 13.71 -5.28 9.35
N ALA A 168 14.07 -5.89 8.21
CA ALA A 168 14.56 -7.27 8.20
C ALA A 168 15.83 -7.47 9.05
N ARG A 169 16.78 -6.51 9.01
CA ARG A 169 17.99 -6.53 9.84
C ARG A 169 17.68 -6.39 11.32
N MET A 170 16.74 -5.52 11.71
CA MET A 170 16.26 -5.42 13.09
C MET A 170 15.72 -6.76 13.59
N LEU A 171 15.04 -7.53 12.74
CA LEU A 171 14.57 -8.89 13.05
C LEU A 171 15.67 -9.96 13.03
N GLY A 172 16.93 -9.58 12.83
CA GLY A 172 18.08 -10.48 12.79
C GLY A 172 18.25 -11.21 11.45
N ILE A 173 17.57 -10.78 10.39
CA ILE A 173 17.63 -11.41 9.08
C ILE A 173 18.67 -10.68 8.22
N ARG A 174 19.75 -11.40 7.89
CA ARG A 174 20.78 -10.95 6.94
C ARG A 174 20.46 -11.46 5.54
N ASP A 175 20.92 -10.72 4.53
CA ASP A 175 20.72 -11.02 3.11
C ASP A 175 19.23 -11.21 2.73
N PHE A 176 18.38 -10.29 3.22
CA PHE A 176 16.91 -10.40 3.11
C PHE A 176 16.43 -10.70 1.69
N TRP A 177 16.86 -9.93 0.67
CA TRP A 177 16.43 -10.15 -0.71
C TRP A 177 16.89 -11.48 -1.29
N ARG A 178 18.10 -11.95 -0.93
CA ARG A 178 18.57 -13.28 -1.36
C ARG A 178 17.71 -14.40 -0.76
N ARG A 179 17.29 -14.24 0.50
CA ARG A 179 16.37 -15.19 1.14
C ARG A 179 14.98 -15.16 0.52
N LEU A 180 14.49 -13.97 0.12
CA LEU A 180 13.25 -13.86 -0.62
C LEU A 180 13.34 -14.55 -1.97
N GLU A 181 14.44 -14.39 -2.70
CA GLU A 181 14.67 -15.08 -3.97
C GLU A 181 14.65 -16.59 -3.81
N GLN A 182 15.31 -17.12 -2.78
CA GLN A 182 15.25 -18.55 -2.45
C GLN A 182 13.84 -19.02 -2.10
N ALA A 183 13.06 -18.19 -1.40
CA ALA A 183 11.70 -18.55 -0.96
C ALA A 183 10.64 -18.44 -2.08
N THR A 184 10.85 -17.54 -3.05
CA THR A 184 9.85 -17.21 -4.08
C THR A 184 10.22 -17.71 -5.48
N GLY A 185 11.48 -18.07 -5.71
CA GLY A 185 12.03 -18.32 -7.05
C GLY A 185 12.13 -17.08 -7.93
N SER A 186 11.74 -15.91 -7.43
CA SER A 186 11.76 -14.65 -8.16
C SER A 186 13.05 -13.89 -7.91
N SER A 187 13.59 -13.26 -8.95
CA SER A 187 14.86 -12.52 -8.86
C SER A 187 14.82 -11.44 -7.77
N ALA A 188 15.82 -11.46 -6.87
CA ALA A 188 15.97 -10.46 -5.81
C ALA A 188 16.06 -9.04 -6.37
N SER A 189 16.84 -8.83 -7.43
CA SER A 189 16.99 -7.51 -8.06
C SER A 189 15.70 -7.05 -8.73
N GLY A 190 14.97 -7.97 -9.37
CA GLY A 190 13.66 -7.69 -9.97
C GLY A 190 12.62 -7.27 -8.92
N LEU A 191 12.47 -8.04 -7.84
CA LEU A 191 11.56 -7.68 -6.75
C LEU A 191 11.93 -6.34 -6.11
N ARG A 192 13.23 -6.10 -5.86
CA ARG A 192 13.72 -4.84 -5.30
C ARG A 192 13.39 -3.66 -6.19
N LEU A 193 13.60 -3.78 -7.50
CA LEU A 193 13.29 -2.74 -8.48
C LEU A 193 11.79 -2.44 -8.52
N LEU A 194 10.94 -3.47 -8.62
CA LEU A 194 9.49 -3.29 -8.74
C LEU A 194 8.88 -2.64 -7.49
N VAL A 195 9.28 -3.09 -6.30
CA VAL A 195 8.83 -2.47 -5.04
C VAL A 195 9.39 -1.05 -4.92
N GLY A 196 10.62 -0.79 -5.38
CA GLY A 196 11.21 0.54 -5.36
C GLY A 196 10.54 1.54 -6.26
N ASP A 197 10.22 1.14 -7.48
CA ASP A 197 9.45 1.96 -8.40
C ASP A 197 8.07 2.30 -7.83
N LEU A 198 7.42 1.35 -7.15
CA LEU A 198 6.12 1.57 -6.51
C LEU A 198 6.22 2.62 -5.41
N VAL A 199 7.20 2.48 -4.50
CA VAL A 199 7.43 3.41 -3.39
C VAL A 199 7.81 4.81 -3.91
N ALA A 200 8.70 4.87 -4.91
CA ALA A 200 9.09 6.12 -5.55
C ALA A 200 7.87 6.82 -6.18
N ARG A 201 7.00 6.06 -6.86
CA ARG A 201 5.78 6.62 -7.44
C ARG A 201 4.78 7.07 -6.38
N ARG A 202 4.60 6.31 -5.29
CA ARG A 202 3.80 6.75 -4.14
C ARG A 202 4.29 8.09 -3.63
N ASN A 203 5.60 8.26 -3.44
CA ASN A 203 6.16 9.51 -2.93
C ASN A 203 5.86 10.69 -3.87
N LEU A 204 5.92 10.49 -5.19
CA LEU A 204 5.52 11.50 -6.17
C LEU A 204 4.02 11.83 -6.08
N ILE A 205 3.15 10.83 -5.93
CA ILE A 205 1.71 11.02 -5.75
C ILE A 205 1.43 11.84 -4.48
N THR A 206 2.00 11.45 -3.34
CA THR A 206 1.72 12.07 -2.05
C THR A 206 2.31 13.47 -1.91
N HIS A 207 3.53 13.71 -2.40
CA HIS A 207 4.24 14.98 -2.17
C HIS A 207 4.14 15.97 -3.33
N ARG A 208 3.94 15.49 -4.55
CA ARG A 208 3.91 16.33 -5.77
C ARG A 208 2.62 16.20 -6.56
N ALA A 209 1.59 15.55 -5.99
CA ALA A 209 0.34 15.23 -6.67
C ALA A 209 0.55 14.51 -8.01
N ASP A 210 1.68 13.81 -8.16
CA ASP A 210 2.10 13.12 -9.38
C ASP A 210 2.25 14.00 -10.63
N ARG A 211 2.41 15.32 -10.48
CA ARG A 211 2.55 16.28 -11.60
C ARG A 211 3.81 16.01 -12.42
N ALA A 212 3.68 15.95 -13.74
CA ALA A 212 4.81 15.83 -14.66
C ALA A 212 5.76 17.03 -14.53
N GLY A 213 7.07 16.78 -14.61
CA GLY A 213 8.10 17.82 -14.66
C GLY A 213 8.22 18.46 -16.04
N GLU A 214 9.07 19.49 -16.16
CA GLU A 214 9.38 20.07 -17.46
C GLU A 214 10.04 19.02 -18.39
N GLY A 215 9.52 18.91 -19.62
CA GLY A 215 9.99 17.93 -20.60
C GLY A 215 9.53 16.48 -20.36
N GLU A 216 8.78 16.20 -19.28
CA GLU A 216 8.18 14.89 -19.06
C GLU A 216 6.84 14.76 -19.78
N ALA A 217 6.50 13.54 -20.21
CA ALA A 217 5.17 13.26 -20.74
C ALA A 217 4.10 13.46 -19.64
N ALA A 218 2.96 14.02 -20.04
CA ALA A 218 1.82 14.27 -19.18
C ALA A 218 0.54 13.68 -19.79
N ASP A 219 -0.36 13.20 -18.94
CA ASP A 219 -1.71 12.78 -19.31
C ASP A 219 -2.65 13.99 -19.48
N GLY A 220 -3.93 13.72 -19.77
CA GLY A 220 -4.97 14.75 -19.92
C GLY A 220 -5.20 15.62 -18.68
N HIS A 221 -4.62 15.25 -17.53
CA HIS A 221 -4.68 16.00 -16.28
C HIS A 221 -3.37 16.72 -15.92
N GLY A 222 -2.36 16.68 -16.80
CA GLY A 222 -1.04 17.23 -16.48
C GLY A 222 -0.25 16.36 -15.50
N LEU A 223 -0.68 15.12 -15.27
CA LEU A 223 -0.03 14.17 -14.37
C LEU A 223 0.86 13.22 -15.16
N ARG A 224 1.86 12.62 -14.50
CA ARG A 224 2.68 11.60 -15.15
C ARG A 224 1.81 10.42 -15.58
N PRO A 225 1.94 9.88 -16.80
CA PRO A 225 1.20 8.69 -17.22
C PRO A 225 1.41 7.50 -16.26
N ILE A 226 0.38 6.68 -16.11
CA ILE A 226 0.40 5.44 -15.35
C ILE A 226 -0.50 4.43 -16.08
N THR A 227 -0.10 3.16 -16.10
CA THR A 227 -0.84 2.12 -16.83
C THR A 227 -1.23 0.99 -15.91
N LEU A 228 -2.31 0.28 -16.27
CA LEU A 228 -2.73 -0.92 -15.56
C LEU A 228 -1.61 -1.96 -15.47
N ALA A 229 -0.89 -2.21 -16.57
CA ALA A 229 0.21 -3.17 -16.61
C ALA A 229 1.32 -2.78 -15.62
N TRP A 230 1.71 -1.50 -15.61
CA TRP A 230 2.73 -0.99 -14.69
C TRP A 230 2.32 -1.16 -13.23
N THR A 231 1.06 -0.81 -12.90
CA THR A 231 0.53 -0.86 -11.53
C THR A 231 0.35 -2.29 -11.06
N ASN A 232 -0.32 -3.13 -11.84
CA ASN A 232 -0.60 -4.52 -11.49
C ASN A 232 0.70 -5.30 -11.23
N HIS A 233 1.69 -5.18 -12.11
CA HIS A 233 2.95 -5.91 -11.95
C HIS A 233 3.67 -5.57 -10.64
N ARG A 234 3.65 -4.30 -10.22
CA ARG A 234 4.29 -3.84 -8.98
C ARG A 234 3.49 -4.19 -7.74
N LEU A 235 2.16 -4.16 -7.81
CA LEU A 235 1.30 -4.65 -6.74
C LEU A 235 1.54 -6.15 -6.52
N GLN A 236 1.60 -6.96 -7.58
CA GLN A 236 1.90 -8.40 -7.44
C GLN A 236 3.29 -8.64 -6.83
N ALA A 237 4.29 -7.81 -7.17
CA ALA A 237 5.61 -7.89 -6.55
C ALA A 237 5.56 -7.60 -5.04
N VAL A 238 4.80 -6.57 -4.60
CA VAL A 238 4.59 -6.28 -3.18
C VAL A 238 3.92 -7.45 -2.46
N ASN A 239 2.85 -8.01 -3.04
CA ASN A 239 2.15 -9.16 -2.45
C ASN A 239 3.08 -10.36 -2.29
N THR A 240 3.89 -10.65 -3.32
CA THR A 240 4.89 -11.71 -3.32
C THR A 240 5.93 -11.50 -2.22
N VAL A 241 6.48 -10.27 -2.13
CA VAL A 241 7.46 -9.89 -1.12
C VAL A 241 6.90 -10.04 0.29
N VAL A 242 5.71 -9.51 0.57
CA VAL A 242 5.11 -9.55 1.92
C VAL A 242 4.75 -10.96 2.33
N THR A 243 4.16 -11.75 1.43
CA THR A 243 3.78 -13.14 1.71
C THR A 243 5.00 -13.98 2.08
N ALA A 244 6.10 -13.87 1.32
CA ALA A 244 7.33 -14.58 1.62
C ALA A 244 8.05 -14.02 2.86
N ALA A 245 8.09 -12.69 3.01
CA ALA A 245 8.68 -12.04 4.16
C ALA A 245 8.00 -12.46 5.46
N ALA A 246 6.68 -12.64 5.47
CA ALA A 246 5.95 -13.12 6.64
C ALA A 246 6.47 -14.48 7.12
N GLY A 247 6.73 -15.43 6.20
CA GLY A 247 7.34 -16.72 6.54
C GLY A 247 8.76 -16.57 7.12
N LEU A 248 9.59 -15.74 6.50
CA LEU A 248 10.96 -15.46 6.98
C LEU A 248 10.96 -14.80 8.37
N PHE A 249 10.06 -13.84 8.59
CA PHE A 249 9.91 -13.12 9.84
C PHE A 249 9.40 -14.06 10.94
N ALA A 250 8.39 -14.88 10.67
CA ALA A 250 7.92 -15.89 11.62
C ALA A 250 9.07 -16.82 12.08
N ALA A 251 9.82 -17.38 11.12
CA ALA A 251 10.92 -18.29 11.43
C ALA A 251 12.03 -17.61 12.26
N ALA A 252 12.37 -16.36 11.94
CA ALA A 252 13.34 -15.59 12.70
C ALA A 252 12.87 -15.34 14.14
N LEU A 253 11.60 -15.00 14.33
CA LEU A 253 11.03 -14.75 15.65
C LEU A 253 10.93 -16.01 16.50
N THR A 254 10.55 -17.15 15.91
CA THR A 254 10.56 -18.44 16.62
C THR A 254 11.98 -18.79 17.09
N LYS A 255 12.99 -18.56 16.23
CA LYS A 255 14.40 -18.79 16.60
C LYS A 255 14.82 -17.89 17.77
N LEU A 256 14.52 -16.59 17.70
CA LEU A 256 14.85 -15.64 18.77
C LEU A 256 14.14 -15.98 20.07
N ALA A 257 12.87 -16.39 20.02
CA ALA A 257 12.11 -16.78 21.20
C ALA A 257 12.70 -18.03 21.89
N ARG A 258 13.27 -18.97 21.11
CA ARG A 258 13.99 -20.12 21.66
C ARG A 258 15.29 -19.69 22.34
N GLU A 259 16.06 -18.80 21.72
CA GLU A 259 17.30 -18.24 22.29
C GLU A 259 17.09 -17.48 23.62
N ILE A 260 15.86 -17.07 23.96
CA ILE A 260 15.54 -16.43 25.26
C ILE A 260 15.29 -17.48 26.37
N ARG A 261 14.82 -18.67 26.01
CA ARG A 261 14.45 -19.73 26.96
C ARG A 261 15.63 -20.63 27.36
N GLU A 262 16.66 -20.63 26.53
CA GLU A 262 17.97 -21.26 26.77
C GLU A 262 18.88 -20.32 27.58
#